data_AF-A0AAC9I3T0-F1
#
_entry.id   AF-A0AAC9I3T0-F1
#
_cell.length_a   1.000
_cell.length_b   1.000
_cell.length_c   1.000
_cell.angle_alpha   90.00
_cell.angle_beta   90.00
_cell.angle_gamma   90.00
#
_symmetry.space_group_name_H-M   'P 1'
#
loop_
_entity.id
_entity.type
_entity.pdbx_description
1 polymer ?
#
loop_
_entity_poly.entity_id
_entity_poly.type
_entity_poly.pdbx_seq_one_letter_code
_entity_poly.pdbx_strand_id
1 'polypeptide(L)'
;MRGFESYTVLKNNIRDSKQIYDITFHLYQAEELRLKPELEELGNRNISFKTSVGLIEHSHKALHDRLISLYPFKLRQLILINTITALEVFLTDVILEIFKRDIRPFKINEPITFQRNYLLSLSSIDNLKEEIIVKDFRNLTSGGLAQIVKYYLKNFDIDIKNLGINFNEIEEIHTRRHLFVHRNGIIDNDYVNKYPEYNLKASQQLKLTHEYLLFALEKLSQFATSINKALLLKFPEINRKPIYYNGTKEFNKELKNIMLDISVLSDSYDVTDYFNNLETPYRKFSDYIVKIITYDNSCLLFITGKQGEISSFYKHINENKFLKLNKTILI
;
A
#
# COMPACT_ATOMS: atom_id res chain seq x y z
N MET A 1 -13.48 -1.58 7.49
CA MET A 1 -12.83 -0.98 6.31
C MET A 1 -11.48 -1.64 6.16
N ARG A 2 -11.25 -2.37 5.08
CA ARG A 2 -9.90 -2.77 4.69
C ARG A 2 -9.17 -1.48 4.25
N GLY A 3 -7.93 -1.31 4.72
CA GLY A 3 -7.13 -0.12 4.40
C GLY A 3 -6.62 -0.15 2.97
N PHE A 4 -5.73 0.77 2.61
CA PHE A 4 -4.89 0.58 1.44
C PHE A 4 -3.87 -0.55 1.70
N GLU A 5 -3.64 -1.40 0.71
CA GLU A 5 -2.71 -2.53 0.80
C GLU A 5 -1.28 -2.03 0.97
N SER A 6 -0.88 -1.03 0.18
CA SER A 6 0.41 -0.34 0.27
C SER A 6 0.69 0.21 1.68
N TYR A 7 -0.33 0.74 2.37
CA TYR A 7 -0.19 1.18 3.75
C TYR A 7 0.05 0.01 4.71
N THR A 8 -0.64 -1.12 4.52
CA THR A 8 -0.43 -2.33 5.30
C THR A 8 1.01 -2.86 5.13
N VAL A 9 1.50 -2.87 3.89
CA VAL A 9 2.87 -3.27 3.56
C VAL A 9 3.89 -2.35 4.24
N LEU A 10 3.72 -1.02 4.15
CA LEU A 10 4.58 -0.06 4.85
C LEU A 10 4.57 -0.28 6.36
N LYS A 11 3.39 -0.43 6.97
CA LYS A 11 3.25 -0.63 8.42
C LYS A 11 3.99 -1.88 8.88
N ASN A 12 3.89 -2.98 8.12
CA ASN A 12 4.65 -4.20 8.38
C ASN A 12 6.15 -3.96 8.22
N ASN A 13 6.60 -3.31 7.13
CA ASN A 13 8.02 -2.98 6.92
C ASN A 13 8.62 -2.14 8.07
N ILE A 14 7.88 -1.15 8.59
CA ILE A 14 8.32 -0.35 9.75
C ILE A 14 8.42 -1.23 11.00
N ARG A 15 7.41 -2.07 11.26
CA ARG A 15 7.40 -2.98 12.41
C ARG A 15 8.58 -3.95 12.33
N ASP A 16 8.78 -4.57 11.17
CA ASP A 16 9.82 -5.57 10.96
C ASP A 16 11.21 -4.90 11.04
N SER A 17 11.34 -3.66 10.54
CA SER A 17 12.55 -2.84 10.73
C SER A 17 12.85 -2.53 12.20
N LYS A 18 11.83 -2.22 13.02
CA LYS A 18 11.98 -2.06 14.48
C LYS A 18 12.44 -3.38 15.12
N GLN A 19 11.81 -4.50 14.77
CA GLN A 19 12.17 -5.81 15.31
C GLN A 19 13.60 -6.24 14.95
N ILE A 20 14.00 -6.06 13.69
CA ILE A 20 15.37 -6.34 13.23
C ILE A 20 16.36 -5.46 14.01
N TYR A 21 16.04 -4.17 14.19
CA TYR A 21 16.88 -3.27 14.97
C TYR A 21 17.06 -3.77 16.41
N ASP A 22 15.96 -4.04 17.10
CA ASP A 22 15.95 -4.41 18.52
C ASP A 22 16.72 -5.71 18.74
N ILE A 23 16.42 -6.75 17.95
CA ILE A 23 17.10 -8.05 18.05
C ILE A 23 18.60 -7.89 17.78
N THR A 24 18.97 -7.21 16.70
CA THR A 24 20.40 -7.07 16.32
C THR A 24 21.16 -6.21 17.33
N PHE A 25 20.53 -5.17 17.86
CA PHE A 25 21.12 -4.32 18.89
C PHE A 25 21.37 -5.11 20.19
N HIS A 26 20.42 -5.94 20.62
CA HIS A 26 20.62 -6.84 21.76
C HIS A 26 21.72 -7.88 21.51
N LEU A 27 21.82 -8.42 20.30
CA LEU A 27 22.90 -9.33 19.93
C LEU A 27 24.28 -8.65 20.00
N TYR A 28 24.39 -7.40 19.54
CA TYR A 28 25.64 -6.63 19.68
C TYR A 28 26.02 -6.40 21.14
N GLN A 29 25.06 -6.07 22.01
CA GLN A 29 25.33 -5.91 23.44
C GLN A 29 25.74 -7.22 24.11
N ALA A 30 25.07 -8.33 23.78
CA ALA A 30 25.41 -9.64 24.31
C ALA A 30 26.83 -10.06 23.88
N GLU A 31 27.19 -9.82 22.62
CA GLU A 31 28.51 -10.14 22.09
C GLU A 31 29.60 -9.22 22.67
N GLU A 32 29.30 -7.93 22.89
CA GLU A 32 30.20 -7.01 23.59
C GLU A 32 30.49 -7.52 25.01
N LEU A 33 29.47 -7.92 25.77
CA LEU A 33 29.63 -8.47 27.11
C LEU A 33 30.42 -9.79 27.11
N ARG A 34 30.21 -10.65 26.10
CA ARG A 34 30.97 -11.90 25.93
C ARG A 34 32.46 -11.62 25.67
N LEU A 35 32.77 -10.61 24.86
CA LEU A 35 34.14 -10.26 24.47
C LEU A 35 34.94 -9.54 25.56
N LYS A 36 34.28 -8.84 26.50
CA LYS A 36 34.95 -8.11 27.59
C LYS A 36 35.96 -8.94 28.40
N PRO A 37 35.59 -10.09 28.99
CA PRO A 37 36.56 -10.90 29.74
C PRO A 37 37.69 -11.44 28.84
N GLU A 38 37.38 -11.80 27.60
CA GLU A 38 38.38 -12.28 26.64
C GLU A 38 39.42 -11.20 26.29
N LEU A 39 39.02 -9.93 26.23
CA LEU A 39 39.93 -8.80 26.02
C LEU A 39 40.85 -8.57 27.23
N GLU A 40 40.33 -8.75 28.44
CA GLU A 40 41.10 -8.61 29.68
C GLU A 40 42.13 -9.73 29.83
N GLU A 41 41.78 -10.97 29.46
CA GLU A 41 42.67 -12.14 29.56
C GLU A 41 43.67 -12.26 28.41
N LEU A 42 43.25 -12.01 27.17
CA LEU A 42 44.05 -12.29 25.96
C LEU A 42 44.82 -11.07 25.43
N GLY A 43 44.50 -9.87 25.90
CA GLY A 43 45.11 -8.62 25.41
C GLY A 43 45.01 -8.47 23.88
N ASN A 44 46.04 -7.91 23.23
CA ASN A 44 46.07 -7.68 21.77
C ASN A 44 46.41 -8.92 20.92
N ARG A 45 46.05 -10.14 21.35
CA ARG A 45 46.32 -11.33 20.53
C ARG A 45 45.50 -11.31 19.24
N ASN A 46 46.18 -11.51 18.11
CA ASN A 46 45.57 -11.57 16.77
C ASN A 46 44.93 -12.95 16.55
N ILE A 47 43.72 -13.12 17.08
CA ILE A 47 42.87 -14.29 16.82
C ILE A 47 41.82 -13.86 15.79
N SER A 48 41.80 -14.56 14.65
CA SER A 48 40.87 -14.30 13.57
C SER A 48 39.50 -14.92 13.82
N PHE A 49 38.43 -14.14 13.69
CA PHE A 49 37.04 -14.59 13.74
C PHE A 49 36.53 -14.92 12.34
N LYS A 50 35.98 -16.11 12.14
CA LYS A 50 35.47 -16.57 10.85
C LYS A 50 34.05 -17.13 10.98
N THR A 51 33.19 -16.82 10.03
CA THR A 51 31.91 -17.51 9.82
C THR A 51 31.98 -18.42 8.59
N SER A 52 30.88 -19.09 8.28
CA SER A 52 30.68 -19.78 7.00
C SER A 52 30.78 -18.85 5.79
N VAL A 53 30.57 -17.54 5.96
CA VAL A 53 30.64 -16.52 4.89
C VAL A 53 32.08 -16.04 4.67
N GLY A 54 32.95 -16.14 5.67
CA GLY A 54 34.36 -15.78 5.57
C GLY A 54 34.91 -15.18 6.84
N LEU A 55 36.06 -14.51 6.70
CA LEU A 55 36.70 -13.79 7.79
C LEU A 55 35.88 -12.56 8.17
N ILE A 56 35.55 -12.44 9.46
CA ILE A 56 34.90 -11.27 10.04
C ILE A 56 35.96 -10.25 10.44
N GLU A 57 36.88 -10.64 11.33
CA GLU A 57 37.89 -9.76 11.93
C GLU A 57 39.16 -10.50 12.34
N HIS A 58 40.26 -9.76 12.53
CA HIS A 58 41.59 -10.31 12.80
C HIS A 58 42.00 -10.32 14.29
N SER A 59 41.22 -9.67 15.17
CA SER A 59 41.48 -9.64 16.61
C SER A 59 40.22 -9.36 17.42
N HIS A 60 40.24 -9.73 18.70
CA HIS A 60 39.14 -9.46 19.64
C HIS A 60 38.90 -7.96 19.77
N LYS A 61 40.00 -7.18 19.82
CA LYS A 61 39.95 -5.71 19.91
C LYS A 61 39.28 -5.10 18.68
N ALA A 62 39.68 -5.51 17.47
CA ALA A 62 39.08 -4.99 16.24
C ALA A 62 37.58 -5.30 16.15
N LEU A 63 37.19 -6.52 16.54
CA LEU A 63 35.79 -6.93 16.60
C LEU A 63 35.00 -6.10 17.62
N HIS A 64 35.51 -5.94 18.83
CA HIS A 64 34.89 -5.14 19.88
C HIS A 64 34.73 -3.67 19.46
N ASP A 65 35.80 -3.04 18.95
CA ASP A 65 35.76 -1.64 18.51
C ASP A 65 34.71 -1.43 17.41
N ARG A 66 34.54 -2.39 16.50
CA ARG A 66 33.53 -2.34 15.44
C ARG A 66 32.12 -2.63 15.93
N LEU A 67 31.95 -3.55 16.88
CA LEU A 67 30.67 -3.84 17.52
C LEU A 67 30.11 -2.64 18.27
N ILE A 68 30.96 -1.82 18.90
CA ILE A 68 30.52 -0.65 19.64
C ILE A 68 30.29 0.56 18.71
N SER A 69 31.14 0.72 17.69
CA SER A 69 31.15 1.95 16.88
C SER A 69 30.54 1.78 15.48
N LEU A 70 31.09 0.88 14.66
CA LEU A 70 30.84 0.82 13.22
C LEU A 70 29.53 0.10 12.89
N TYR A 71 29.33 -1.11 13.41
CA TYR A 71 28.18 -1.94 13.06
C TYR A 71 26.85 -1.38 13.54
N PRO A 72 26.72 -0.85 14.78
CA PRO A 72 25.48 -0.20 15.21
C PRO A 72 25.15 1.02 14.34
N PHE A 73 26.16 1.82 13.98
CA PHE A 73 25.96 2.96 13.09
C PHE A 73 25.47 2.51 11.71
N LYS A 74 26.10 1.50 11.11
CA LYS A 74 25.70 0.98 9.79
C LYS A 74 24.32 0.35 9.80
N LEU A 75 23.97 -0.39 10.86
CA LEU A 75 22.63 -0.93 11.04
C LEU A 75 21.58 0.19 11.05
N ARG A 76 21.80 1.25 11.85
CA ARG A 76 20.87 2.39 11.91
C ARG A 76 20.73 3.10 10.57
N GLN A 77 21.84 3.27 9.85
CA GLN A 77 21.85 3.85 8.49
C GLN A 77 20.97 3.02 7.54
N LEU A 78 21.17 1.70 7.49
CA LEU A 78 20.42 0.81 6.60
C LEU A 78 18.93 0.78 6.93
N ILE A 79 18.58 0.75 8.22
CA ILE A 79 17.17 0.76 8.65
C ILE A 79 16.47 2.07 8.28
N LEU A 80 17.15 3.22 8.46
CA LEU A 80 16.60 4.51 8.04
C LEU A 80 16.36 4.55 6.53
N ILE A 81 17.34 4.14 5.72
CA ILE A 81 17.22 4.08 4.27
C ILE A 81 16.06 3.19 3.85
N ASN A 82 15.98 1.98 4.40
CA ASN A 82 14.93 1.01 4.09
C ASN A 82 13.54 1.56 4.43
N THR A 83 13.39 2.17 5.59
CA THR A 83 12.10 2.69 6.06
C THR A 83 11.59 3.84 5.19
N ILE A 84 12.46 4.78 4.81
CA ILE A 84 12.12 5.90 3.94
C ILE A 84 11.79 5.39 2.53
N THR A 85 12.54 4.40 2.04
CA THR A 85 12.26 3.79 0.74
C THR A 85 10.90 3.10 0.74
N ALA A 86 10.56 2.36 1.81
CA ALA A 86 9.23 1.77 1.97
C ALA A 86 8.12 2.84 2.02
N LEU A 87 8.38 3.98 2.68
CA LEU A 87 7.44 5.10 2.72
C LEU A 87 7.22 5.68 1.31
N GLU A 88 8.30 5.91 0.55
CA GLU A 88 8.23 6.41 -0.83
C GLU A 88 7.41 5.46 -1.72
N VAL A 89 7.63 4.14 -1.60
CA VAL A 89 6.84 3.12 -2.30
C VAL A 89 5.37 3.19 -1.92
N PHE A 90 5.04 3.31 -0.63
CA PHE A 90 3.64 3.50 -0.21
C PHE A 90 3.00 4.73 -0.85
N LEU A 91 3.70 5.87 -0.82
CA LEU A 91 3.19 7.13 -1.36
C LEU A 91 2.94 7.05 -2.88
N THR A 92 3.66 6.19 -3.59
CA THR A 92 3.46 6.01 -5.03
C THR A 92 2.46 4.91 -5.34
N ASP A 93 2.50 3.77 -4.65
CA ASP A 93 1.63 2.62 -4.92
C ASP A 93 0.17 2.91 -4.55
N VAL A 94 -0.05 3.71 -3.51
CA VAL A 94 -1.41 4.09 -3.11
C VAL A 94 -2.13 4.89 -4.20
N ILE A 95 -1.40 5.57 -5.11
CA ILE A 95 -1.98 6.27 -6.26
C ILE A 95 -2.67 5.27 -7.20
N LEU A 96 -2.05 4.13 -7.46
CA LEU A 96 -2.63 3.06 -8.28
C LEU A 96 -3.85 2.45 -7.60
N GLU A 97 -3.81 2.28 -6.27
CA GLU A 97 -4.97 1.83 -5.52
C GLU A 97 -6.12 2.85 -5.55
N ILE A 98 -5.82 4.15 -5.45
CA ILE A 98 -6.82 5.21 -5.58
C ILE A 98 -7.40 5.18 -7.00
N PHE A 99 -6.58 5.03 -8.05
CA PHE A 99 -7.08 4.91 -9.42
C PHE A 99 -8.07 3.76 -9.61
N LYS A 100 -7.78 2.60 -9.00
CA LYS A 100 -8.70 1.45 -9.00
C LYS A 100 -9.99 1.72 -8.23
N ARG A 101 -9.96 2.58 -7.21
CA ARG A 101 -11.14 2.94 -6.40
C ARG A 101 -11.96 4.08 -7.03
N ASP A 102 -11.29 5.08 -7.57
CA ASP A 102 -11.87 6.30 -8.10
C ASP A 102 -10.96 6.93 -9.16
N ILE A 103 -11.45 6.92 -10.41
CA ILE A 103 -10.74 7.52 -11.54
C ILE A 103 -10.88 9.04 -11.61
N ARG A 104 -11.84 9.66 -10.89
CA ARG A 104 -12.15 11.09 -11.02
C ARG A 104 -10.96 12.03 -10.77
N PRO A 105 -10.08 11.80 -9.76
CA PRO A 105 -8.90 12.63 -9.53
C PRO A 105 -7.94 12.73 -10.72
N PHE A 106 -7.95 11.72 -11.59
CA PHE A 106 -7.04 11.59 -12.72
C PHE A 106 -7.62 12.14 -14.02
N LYS A 107 -8.87 12.62 -14.01
CA LYS A 107 -9.51 13.27 -15.16
C LYS A 107 -9.04 14.71 -15.29
N ILE A 108 -7.77 14.88 -15.65
CA ILE A 108 -7.12 16.17 -15.82
C ILE A 108 -7.25 16.60 -17.30
N ASN A 109 -7.55 17.88 -17.54
CA ASN A 109 -7.62 18.45 -18.89
C ASN A 109 -6.22 18.82 -19.43
N GLU A 110 -5.24 17.92 -19.28
CA GLU A 110 -3.89 18.10 -19.82
C GLU A 110 -3.73 17.27 -21.11
N PRO A 111 -3.26 17.86 -22.22
CA PRO A 111 -3.07 17.12 -23.46
C PRO A 111 -1.91 16.14 -23.33
N ILE A 112 -2.16 14.87 -23.64
CA ILE A 112 -1.14 13.82 -23.66
C ILE A 112 -0.90 13.39 -25.11
N THR A 113 0.37 13.31 -25.52
CA THR A 113 0.75 12.85 -26.86
C THR A 113 1.12 11.38 -26.85
N PHE A 114 0.64 10.65 -27.86
CA PHE A 114 0.97 9.26 -28.10
C PHE A 114 1.36 9.07 -29.57
N GLN A 115 2.27 8.14 -29.84
CA GLN A 115 2.57 7.75 -31.21
C GLN A 115 1.39 7.00 -31.83
N ARG A 116 1.12 7.22 -33.13
CA ARG A 116 -0.02 6.63 -33.83
C ARG A 116 0.03 5.10 -33.85
N ASN A 117 1.21 4.53 -34.13
CA ASN A 117 1.44 3.08 -34.11
C ASN A 117 1.11 2.47 -32.73
N TYR A 118 1.50 3.15 -31.66
CA TYR A 118 1.21 2.73 -30.29
C TYR A 118 -0.29 2.67 -30.02
N LEU A 119 -1.03 3.74 -30.35
CA LEU A 119 -2.49 3.77 -30.16
C LEU A 119 -3.21 2.66 -30.92
N LEU A 120 -2.73 2.33 -32.14
CA LEU A 120 -3.29 1.25 -32.95
C LEU A 120 -2.91 -0.15 -32.44
N SER A 121 -1.88 -0.26 -31.60
CA SER A 121 -1.41 -1.53 -31.03
C SER A 121 -2.10 -1.91 -29.71
N LEU A 122 -2.84 -0.98 -29.09
CA LEU A 122 -3.52 -1.21 -27.83
C LEU A 122 -4.73 -2.13 -28.02
N SER A 123 -4.83 -3.17 -27.16
CA SER A 123 -5.95 -4.11 -27.20
C SER A 123 -7.22 -3.57 -26.54
N SER A 124 -7.12 -2.57 -25.67
CA SER A 124 -8.26 -1.97 -24.97
C SER A 124 -8.00 -0.50 -24.60
N ILE A 125 -9.08 0.23 -24.35
CA ILE A 125 -9.03 1.58 -23.77
C ILE A 125 -8.53 1.54 -22.32
N ASP A 126 -8.76 0.46 -21.59
CA ASP A 126 -8.32 0.35 -20.20
C ASP A 126 -6.80 0.24 -20.10
N ASN A 127 -6.14 -0.44 -21.06
CA ASN A 127 -4.68 -0.43 -21.16
C ASN A 127 -4.13 0.98 -21.36
N LEU A 128 -4.83 1.82 -22.14
CA LEU A 128 -4.44 3.23 -22.31
C LEU A 128 -4.53 3.99 -20.98
N LYS A 129 -5.62 3.79 -20.23
CA LYS A 129 -5.80 4.44 -18.92
C LYS A 129 -4.70 4.03 -17.95
N GLU A 130 -4.41 2.74 -17.85
CA GLU A 130 -3.33 2.24 -16.97
C GLU A 130 -1.97 2.84 -17.34
N GLU A 131 -1.64 2.91 -18.64
CA GLU A 131 -0.40 3.50 -19.13
C GLU A 131 -0.26 5.00 -18.82
N ILE A 132 -1.37 5.76 -18.86
CA ILE A 132 -1.37 7.16 -18.42
C ILE A 132 -0.98 7.26 -16.94
N ILE A 133 -1.60 6.45 -16.08
CA ILE A 133 -1.33 6.48 -14.64
C ILE A 133 0.09 5.99 -14.32
N VAL A 134 0.60 4.98 -15.03
CA VAL A 134 1.97 4.48 -14.84
C VAL A 134 3.00 5.54 -15.23
N LYS A 135 2.73 6.38 -16.23
CA LYS A 135 3.61 7.51 -16.58
C LYS A 135 3.64 8.55 -15.47
N ASP A 136 2.48 8.91 -14.91
CA ASP A 136 2.40 9.84 -13.77
C ASP A 136 3.16 9.29 -12.56
N PHE A 137 3.02 7.98 -12.29
CA PHE A 137 3.74 7.26 -11.25
C PHE A 137 5.26 7.38 -11.40
N ARG A 138 5.81 7.13 -12.60
CA ARG A 138 7.26 7.17 -12.85
C ARG A 138 7.85 8.55 -12.56
N ASN A 139 7.16 9.62 -12.96
CA ASN A 139 7.61 10.98 -12.69
C ASN A 139 7.73 11.27 -11.19
N LEU A 140 6.79 10.75 -10.38
CA LEU A 140 6.80 10.92 -8.93
C LEU A 140 7.95 10.19 -8.26
N THR A 141 8.22 8.94 -8.65
CA THR A 141 9.34 8.17 -8.09
C THR A 141 10.69 8.87 -8.26
N SER A 142 10.92 9.55 -9.40
CA SER A 142 12.14 10.33 -9.63
C SER A 142 12.17 11.69 -8.92
N GLY A 143 11.01 12.23 -8.54
CA GLY A 143 10.85 13.58 -8.02
C GLY A 143 11.02 13.74 -6.51
N GLY A 144 11.04 12.63 -5.78
CA GLY A 144 11.14 12.60 -4.32
C GLY A 144 9.93 13.21 -3.60
N LEU A 145 10.06 13.38 -2.27
CA LEU A 145 8.98 13.84 -1.39
C LEU A 145 8.34 15.16 -1.84
N ALA A 146 9.14 16.10 -2.37
CA ALA A 146 8.64 17.41 -2.80
C ALA A 146 7.63 17.30 -3.96
N GLN A 147 7.86 16.41 -4.92
CA GLN A 147 6.91 16.20 -6.02
C GLN A 147 5.68 15.43 -5.56
N ILE A 148 5.84 14.47 -4.64
CA ILE A 148 4.72 13.74 -4.04
C ILE A 148 3.76 14.72 -3.34
N VAL A 149 4.28 15.65 -2.53
CA VAL A 149 3.45 16.64 -1.83
C VAL A 149 2.66 17.51 -2.81
N LYS A 150 3.31 17.99 -3.88
CA LYS A 150 2.63 18.77 -4.92
C LYS A 150 1.54 17.96 -5.62
N TYR A 151 1.81 16.68 -5.90
CA TYR A 151 0.88 15.79 -6.56
C TYR A 151 -0.37 15.52 -5.72
N TYR A 152 -0.20 15.21 -4.43
CA TYR A 152 -1.32 14.95 -3.53
C TYR A 152 -2.20 16.18 -3.34
N LEU A 153 -1.60 17.37 -3.23
CA LEU A 153 -2.36 18.61 -3.16
C LEU A 153 -3.13 18.87 -4.46
N LYS A 154 -2.47 18.74 -5.62
CA LYS A 154 -3.08 19.02 -6.94
C LYS A 154 -4.20 18.04 -7.29
N ASN A 155 -3.96 16.74 -7.14
CA ASN A 155 -4.86 15.70 -7.67
C ASN A 155 -5.85 15.19 -6.63
N PHE A 156 -5.45 15.12 -5.37
CA PHE A 156 -6.30 14.57 -4.31
C PHE A 156 -6.87 15.63 -3.38
N ASP A 157 -6.43 16.89 -3.50
CA ASP A 157 -6.80 17.97 -2.60
C ASP A 157 -6.49 17.56 -1.14
N ILE A 158 -5.29 17.01 -0.95
CA ILE A 158 -4.74 16.61 0.34
C ILE A 158 -3.44 17.37 0.58
N ASP A 159 -3.49 18.32 1.50
CA ASP A 159 -2.29 19.02 1.96
C ASP A 159 -1.53 18.18 2.98
N ILE A 160 -0.60 17.35 2.48
CA ILE A 160 0.25 16.48 3.29
C ILE A 160 1.00 17.26 4.39
N LYS A 161 1.38 18.52 4.13
CA LYS A 161 2.17 19.31 5.09
C LYS A 161 1.37 19.69 6.34
N ASN A 162 0.05 19.71 6.22
CA ASN A 162 -0.87 20.19 7.26
C ASN A 162 -1.68 19.07 7.93
N LEU A 163 -1.23 17.82 7.86
CA LEU A 163 -1.90 16.65 8.47
C LEU A 163 -1.61 16.46 9.97
N GLY A 164 -1.26 17.53 10.69
CA GLY A 164 -1.00 17.50 12.14
C GLY A 164 0.34 16.87 12.56
N ILE A 165 1.25 16.64 11.60
CA ILE A 165 2.63 16.20 11.86
C ILE A 165 3.57 17.31 11.39
N ASN A 166 4.65 17.56 12.13
CA ASN A 166 5.64 18.55 11.73
C ASN A 166 6.37 18.08 10.47
N PHE A 167 5.98 18.64 9.33
CA PHE A 167 6.51 18.25 8.02
C PHE A 167 8.01 18.52 7.88
N ASN A 168 8.56 19.53 8.58
CA ASN A 168 9.99 19.83 8.52
C ASN A 168 10.83 18.68 9.09
N GLU A 169 10.34 17.98 10.11
CA GLU A 169 11.01 16.79 10.65
C GLU A 169 11.03 15.66 9.62
N ILE A 170 9.93 15.46 8.89
CA ILE A 170 9.86 14.44 7.83
C ILE A 170 10.82 14.78 6.69
N GLU A 171 10.83 16.04 6.27
CA GLU A 171 11.75 16.50 5.21
C GLU A 171 13.22 16.36 5.62
N GLU A 172 13.55 16.66 6.89
CA GLU A 172 14.88 16.49 7.45
C GLU A 172 15.32 15.01 7.41
N ILE A 173 14.45 14.11 7.84
CA ILE A 173 14.67 12.66 7.80
C ILE A 173 14.96 12.17 6.36
N HIS A 174 14.17 12.63 5.38
CA HIS A 174 14.44 12.33 3.96
C HIS A 174 15.77 12.91 3.48
N THR A 175 16.13 14.11 3.94
CA THR A 175 17.41 14.75 3.58
C THR A 175 18.60 13.96 4.13
N ARG A 176 18.53 13.42 5.36
CA ARG A 176 19.56 12.51 5.87
C ARG A 176 19.69 11.25 5.02
N ARG A 177 18.58 10.65 4.58
CA ARG A 177 18.62 9.51 3.65
C ARG A 177 19.29 9.87 2.33
N HIS A 178 19.02 11.07 1.81
CA HIS A 178 19.72 11.55 0.62
C HIS A 178 21.24 11.61 0.84
N LEU A 179 21.70 12.16 1.96
CA LEU A 179 23.13 12.17 2.31
C LEU A 179 23.71 10.75 2.40
N PHE A 180 23.01 9.81 3.03
CA PHE A 180 23.47 8.44 3.15
C PHE A 180 23.58 7.70 1.82
N VAL A 181 22.63 7.91 0.92
CA VAL A 181 22.55 7.20 -0.37
C VAL A 181 23.48 7.83 -1.41
N HIS A 182 23.56 9.16 -1.47
CA HIS A 182 24.25 9.86 -2.56
C HIS A 182 25.61 10.45 -2.16
N ARG A 183 25.85 10.63 -0.86
CA ARG A 183 27.11 11.23 -0.34
C ARG A 183 27.80 10.35 0.69
N ASN A 184 27.45 9.06 0.78
CA ASN A 184 27.99 8.13 1.77
C ASN A 184 27.84 8.64 3.23
N GLY A 185 26.84 9.49 3.49
CA GLY A 185 26.60 10.13 4.78
C GLY A 185 27.51 11.30 5.11
N ILE A 186 28.26 11.84 4.15
CA ILE A 186 29.05 13.07 4.34
C ILE A 186 28.13 14.29 4.25
N ILE A 187 28.16 15.13 5.28
CA ILE A 187 27.34 16.33 5.40
C ILE A 187 27.86 17.43 4.45
N ASP A 188 26.95 18.14 3.79
CA ASP A 188 27.28 19.26 2.92
C ASP A 188 26.80 20.60 3.48
N ASN A 189 27.20 21.69 2.80
CA ASN A 189 26.83 23.04 3.21
C ASN A 189 25.31 23.25 3.12
N ASP A 190 24.64 22.63 2.15
CA ASP A 190 23.19 22.77 1.96
C ASP A 190 22.43 22.24 3.18
N TYR A 191 22.83 21.07 3.70
CA TYR A 191 22.26 20.49 4.91
C TYR A 191 22.52 21.35 6.15
N VAL A 192 23.76 21.83 6.34
CA VAL A 192 24.12 22.69 7.49
C VAL A 192 23.32 23.99 7.48
N ASN A 193 23.17 24.60 6.31
CA ASN A 193 22.42 25.84 6.15
C ASN A 193 20.91 25.62 6.36
N LYS A 194 20.38 24.46 5.96
CA LYS A 194 18.96 24.14 6.07
C LYS A 194 18.55 23.72 7.50
N TYR A 195 19.44 23.08 8.24
CA TYR A 195 19.18 22.54 9.58
C TYR A 195 20.26 22.96 10.61
N PRO A 196 20.44 24.27 10.87
CA PRO A 196 21.49 24.78 11.75
C PRO A 196 21.34 24.31 13.21
N GLU A 197 20.14 23.96 13.65
CA GLU A 197 19.83 23.53 15.02
C GLU A 197 20.56 22.26 15.46
N TYR A 198 21.01 21.43 14.52
CA TYR A 198 21.79 20.23 14.83
C TYR A 198 23.27 20.51 15.09
N ASN A 199 23.75 21.74 14.87
CA ASN A 199 25.14 22.16 15.08
C ASN A 199 26.17 21.21 14.40
N LEU A 200 25.83 20.71 13.22
CA LEU A 200 26.67 19.81 12.43
C LEU A 200 27.60 20.60 11.51
N LYS A 201 28.75 20.00 11.16
CA LYS A 201 29.76 20.63 10.29
C LYS A 201 29.78 19.98 8.91
N ALA A 202 29.99 20.78 7.87
CA ALA A 202 30.22 20.27 6.52
C ALA A 202 31.46 19.36 6.48
N SER A 203 31.46 18.39 5.58
CA SER A 203 32.47 17.32 5.44
C SER A 203 32.57 16.34 6.61
N GLN A 204 31.75 16.48 7.66
CA GLN A 204 31.67 15.50 8.73
C GLN A 204 30.86 14.28 8.29
N GLN A 205 31.24 13.09 8.77
CA GLN A 205 30.40 11.89 8.66
C GLN A 205 29.19 12.02 9.60
N LEU A 206 27.99 12.01 9.03
CA LEU A 206 26.74 11.99 9.78
C LEU A 206 26.61 10.67 10.55
N LYS A 207 26.50 10.75 11.88
CA LYS A 207 26.29 9.60 12.75
C LYS A 207 24.86 9.59 13.28
N LEU A 208 24.11 8.52 12.98
CA LEU A 208 22.79 8.31 13.56
C LEU A 208 22.94 7.73 14.97
N THR A 209 22.31 8.40 15.95
CA THR A 209 22.18 7.86 17.30
C THR A 209 21.01 6.89 17.39
N HIS A 210 20.94 6.12 18.47
CA HIS A 210 19.82 5.22 18.75
C HIS A 210 18.51 6.00 18.85
N GLU A 211 18.52 7.10 19.60
CA GLU A 211 17.38 7.96 19.89
C GLU A 211 16.84 8.59 18.60
N TYR A 212 17.74 9.05 17.71
CA TYR A 212 17.34 9.62 16.43
C TYR A 212 16.66 8.57 15.55
N LEU A 213 17.16 7.33 15.50
CA LEU A 213 16.51 6.29 14.70
C LEU A 213 15.09 6.01 15.21
N LEU A 214 14.92 5.82 16.52
CA LEU A 214 13.59 5.56 17.10
C LEU A 214 12.63 6.72 16.85
N PHE A 215 13.11 7.95 17.02
CA PHE A 215 12.37 9.16 16.66
C PHE A 215 11.93 9.14 15.20
N ALA A 216 12.86 8.88 14.27
CA ALA A 216 12.55 8.86 12.84
C ALA A 216 11.52 7.78 12.47
N LEU A 217 11.69 6.56 12.97
CA LEU A 217 10.75 5.45 12.74
C LEU A 217 9.33 5.80 13.24
N GLU A 218 9.24 6.44 14.40
CA GLU A 218 7.96 6.88 14.95
C GLU A 218 7.32 8.00 14.12
N LYS A 219 8.09 9.02 13.75
CA LYS A 219 7.61 10.13 12.93
C LYS A 219 7.14 9.69 11.55
N LEU A 220 7.88 8.80 10.89
CA LEU A 220 7.50 8.24 9.59
C LEU A 220 6.22 7.39 9.70
N SER A 221 6.07 6.60 10.78
CA SER A 221 4.86 5.83 11.06
C SER A 221 3.64 6.73 11.28
N GLN A 222 3.78 7.79 12.08
CA GLN A 222 2.72 8.76 12.34
C GLN A 222 2.32 9.50 11.06
N PHE A 223 3.31 9.95 10.28
CA PHE A 223 3.11 10.61 9.00
C PHE A 223 2.33 9.73 8.01
N ALA A 224 2.77 8.48 7.82
CA ALA A 224 2.07 7.52 6.98
C ALA A 224 0.63 7.26 7.46
N THR A 225 0.43 7.16 8.78
CA THR A 225 -0.89 6.98 9.38
C THR A 225 -1.81 8.15 9.09
N SER A 226 -1.32 9.39 9.23
CA SER A 226 -2.09 10.60 8.95
C SER A 226 -2.48 10.71 7.47
N ILE A 227 -1.56 10.39 6.56
CA ILE A 227 -1.85 10.33 5.12
C ILE A 227 -2.90 9.28 4.82
N ASN A 228 -2.73 8.05 5.33
CA ASN A 228 -3.69 6.97 5.11
C ASN A 228 -5.09 7.34 5.66
N LYS A 229 -5.18 8.02 6.81
CA LYS A 229 -6.46 8.54 7.32
C LYS A 229 -7.09 9.55 6.37
N ALA A 230 -6.32 10.55 5.91
CA ALA A 230 -6.80 11.55 4.96
C ALA A 230 -7.27 10.90 3.64
N LEU A 231 -6.52 9.93 3.14
CA LEU A 231 -6.87 9.16 1.95
C LEU A 231 -8.13 8.33 2.14
N LEU A 232 -8.31 7.64 3.28
CA LEU A 232 -9.53 6.86 3.55
C LEU A 232 -10.78 7.74 3.73
N LEU A 233 -10.62 8.99 4.19
CA LEU A 233 -11.72 9.94 4.25
C LEU A 233 -12.13 10.42 2.84
N LYS A 234 -11.16 10.69 1.97
CA LYS A 234 -11.41 11.19 0.60
C LYS A 234 -11.83 10.07 -0.36
N PHE A 235 -11.18 8.92 -0.23
CA PHE A 235 -11.34 7.71 -1.05
C PHE A 235 -11.65 6.53 -0.13
N PRO A 236 -12.82 6.54 0.53
CA PRO A 236 -13.24 5.39 1.32
C PRO A 236 -13.24 4.16 0.42
N GLU A 237 -12.99 2.98 0.99
CA GLU A 237 -13.35 1.77 0.29
C GLU A 237 -14.79 1.93 -0.17
N ILE A 238 -15.01 1.87 -1.48
CA ILE A 238 -16.32 1.63 -2.02
C ILE A 238 -16.65 0.17 -1.66
N ASN A 239 -16.92 -0.08 -0.38
CA ASN A 239 -17.81 -1.14 0.01
C ASN A 239 -19.15 -0.72 -0.58
N ARG A 240 -19.40 -1.06 -1.85
CA ARG A 240 -20.76 -1.43 -2.24
C ARG A 240 -21.08 -2.58 -1.29
N LYS A 241 -21.64 -2.26 -0.11
CA LYS A 241 -22.11 -3.28 0.82
C LYS A 241 -22.99 -4.20 -0.03
N PRO A 242 -22.76 -5.53 -0.05
CA PRO A 242 -23.75 -6.41 -0.63
C PRO A 242 -25.09 -6.05 0.02
N ILE A 243 -26.02 -5.54 -0.80
CA ILE A 243 -27.36 -5.26 -0.33
C ILE A 243 -28.07 -6.60 -0.37
N TYR A 244 -28.23 -7.20 0.80
CA TYR A 244 -29.02 -8.40 0.96
C TYR A 244 -30.50 -8.01 0.94
N TYR A 245 -31.21 -8.42 -0.11
CA TYR A 245 -32.67 -8.36 -0.13
C TYR A 245 -33.20 -9.68 0.43
N ASN A 246 -33.37 -9.74 1.75
CA ASN A 246 -34.05 -10.87 2.38
C ASN A 246 -35.56 -10.78 2.07
N GLY A 247 -36.02 -11.51 1.07
CA GLY A 247 -37.44 -11.83 0.90
C GLY A 247 -37.89 -12.76 2.02
N THR A 248 -38.88 -12.34 2.81
CA THR A 248 -39.41 -13.10 3.94
C THR A 248 -40.36 -14.20 3.45
N LYS A 249 -39.85 -15.41 3.26
CA LYS A 249 -40.64 -16.65 3.39
C LYS A 249 -39.75 -17.72 3.99
N GLU A 250 -40.29 -18.43 4.99
CA GLU A 250 -39.61 -19.55 5.64
C GLU A 250 -39.09 -20.53 4.59
N PHE A 251 -37.80 -20.87 4.72
CA PHE A 251 -37.09 -21.75 3.80
C PHE A 251 -37.71 -23.15 3.86
N ASN A 252 -38.60 -23.47 2.90
CA ASN A 252 -39.10 -24.84 2.76
C ASN A 252 -37.99 -25.70 2.13
N LYS A 253 -37.49 -26.68 2.91
CA LYS A 253 -36.45 -27.64 2.50
C LYS A 253 -36.82 -28.50 1.28
N GLU A 254 -38.08 -28.50 0.85
CA GLU A 254 -38.56 -29.25 -0.32
C GLU A 254 -38.35 -28.52 -1.67
N LEU A 255 -37.88 -27.27 -1.66
CA LEU A 255 -37.60 -26.53 -2.89
C LEU A 255 -36.21 -26.91 -3.46
N LYS A 256 -36.16 -27.30 -4.74
CA LYS A 256 -34.89 -27.50 -5.47
C LYS A 256 -34.24 -26.14 -5.74
N ASN A 257 -32.94 -26.04 -5.48
CA ASN A 257 -32.17 -24.80 -5.59
C ASN A 257 -31.68 -24.60 -7.02
N ILE A 258 -32.00 -23.47 -7.65
CA ILE A 258 -31.33 -23.05 -8.88
C ILE A 258 -30.46 -21.84 -8.55
N MET A 259 -29.18 -21.88 -8.94
CA MET A 259 -28.25 -20.77 -8.79
C MET A 259 -28.19 -20.02 -10.12
N LEU A 260 -28.46 -18.71 -10.09
CA LEU A 260 -28.30 -17.87 -11.26
C LEU A 260 -27.12 -16.96 -11.07
N ASP A 261 -26.38 -16.76 -12.14
CA ASP A 261 -25.34 -15.77 -12.24
C ASP A 261 -25.74 -14.79 -13.34
N ILE A 262 -25.98 -13.54 -12.95
CA ILE A 262 -26.27 -12.44 -13.85
C ILE A 262 -24.99 -11.63 -13.96
N SER A 263 -24.31 -11.76 -15.09
CA SER A 263 -23.11 -10.96 -15.34
C SER A 263 -23.51 -9.58 -15.85
N VAL A 264 -23.18 -8.54 -15.08
CA VAL A 264 -23.39 -7.15 -15.44
C VAL A 264 -22.16 -6.67 -16.19
N LEU A 265 -22.34 -6.21 -17.43
CA LEU A 265 -21.24 -5.91 -18.34
C LEU A 265 -20.84 -4.42 -18.32
N SER A 266 -21.40 -3.62 -17.40
CA SER A 266 -21.13 -2.19 -17.27
C SER A 266 -21.29 -1.67 -15.85
N ASP A 267 -20.34 -0.85 -15.39
CA ASP A 267 -20.35 -0.19 -14.06
C ASP A 267 -21.48 0.83 -13.88
N SER A 268 -22.06 1.31 -14.99
CA SER A 268 -23.17 2.26 -15.02
C SER A 268 -24.56 1.62 -14.91
N TYR A 269 -24.64 0.29 -14.87
CA TYR A 269 -25.91 -0.41 -14.82
C TYR A 269 -26.45 -0.45 -13.38
N ASP A 270 -27.58 0.20 -13.14
CA ASP A 270 -28.24 0.19 -11.84
C ASP A 270 -29.05 -1.10 -11.66
N VAL A 271 -28.39 -2.09 -11.08
CA VAL A 271 -28.97 -3.39 -10.74
C VAL A 271 -30.19 -3.24 -9.82
N THR A 272 -30.17 -2.25 -8.92
CA THR A 272 -31.24 -2.06 -7.94
C THR A 272 -32.50 -1.53 -8.60
N ASP A 273 -32.35 -0.49 -9.43
CA ASP A 273 -33.46 0.08 -10.20
C ASP A 273 -34.06 -0.96 -11.17
N TYR A 274 -33.22 -1.72 -11.87
CA TYR A 274 -33.67 -2.78 -12.77
C TYR A 274 -34.56 -3.81 -12.06
N PHE A 275 -34.13 -4.31 -10.89
CA PHE A 275 -34.93 -5.30 -10.15
C PHE A 275 -36.20 -4.70 -9.53
N ASN A 276 -36.17 -3.45 -9.10
CA ASN A 276 -37.36 -2.77 -8.58
C ASN A 276 -38.44 -2.58 -9.66
N ASN A 277 -38.02 -2.39 -10.91
CA ASN A 277 -38.90 -2.15 -12.06
C ASN A 277 -39.20 -3.42 -12.88
N LEU A 278 -38.71 -4.59 -12.46
CA LEU A 278 -38.94 -5.84 -13.16
C LEU A 278 -40.38 -6.32 -12.95
N GLU A 279 -41.26 -6.02 -13.90
CA GLU A 279 -42.65 -6.51 -13.87
C GLU A 279 -42.71 -7.99 -14.23
N THR A 280 -42.97 -8.84 -13.23
CA THR A 280 -43.31 -10.24 -13.45
C THR A 280 -44.82 -10.44 -13.35
N PRO A 281 -45.50 -10.96 -14.39
CA PRO A 281 -46.93 -11.25 -14.31
C PRO A 281 -47.23 -12.18 -13.13
N TYR A 282 -48.17 -11.76 -12.28
CA TYR A 282 -48.78 -12.56 -11.21
C TYR A 282 -47.96 -12.87 -9.96
N ARG A 283 -46.73 -12.36 -9.76
CA ARG A 283 -45.96 -12.58 -8.51
C ARG A 283 -45.12 -11.38 -8.10
N LYS A 284 -44.92 -11.21 -6.79
CA LYS A 284 -44.05 -10.16 -6.23
C LYS A 284 -42.66 -10.74 -5.98
N PHE A 285 -41.63 -9.94 -6.20
CA PHE A 285 -40.23 -10.33 -5.98
C PHE A 285 -39.96 -10.86 -4.57
N SER A 286 -40.78 -10.47 -3.59
CA SER A 286 -40.81 -10.98 -2.21
C SER A 286 -41.04 -12.49 -2.08
N ASP A 287 -41.48 -13.17 -3.13
CA ASP A 287 -41.70 -14.62 -3.14
C ASP A 287 -40.41 -15.44 -3.36
N TYR A 288 -39.27 -14.79 -3.61
CA TYR A 288 -37.99 -15.44 -3.91
C TYR A 288 -36.90 -15.07 -2.88
N ILE A 289 -35.99 -16.02 -2.61
CA ILE A 289 -34.82 -15.77 -1.76
C ILE A 289 -33.67 -15.30 -2.65
N VAL A 290 -33.45 -13.99 -2.65
CA VAL A 290 -32.49 -13.30 -3.52
C VAL A 290 -31.21 -13.01 -2.74
N LYS A 291 -30.14 -13.74 -3.04
CA LYS A 291 -28.80 -13.41 -2.51
C LYS A 291 -27.95 -12.84 -3.63
N ILE A 292 -27.68 -11.54 -3.57
CA ILE A 292 -26.80 -10.81 -4.50
C ILE A 292 -25.37 -10.81 -3.95
N ILE A 293 -24.44 -11.44 -4.67
CA ILE A 293 -23.01 -11.39 -4.35
C ILE A 293 -22.29 -10.71 -5.51
N THR A 294 -21.54 -9.65 -5.21
CA THR A 294 -20.69 -8.93 -6.15
C THR A 294 -19.25 -8.97 -5.67
N TYR A 295 -18.34 -9.49 -6.48
CA TYR A 295 -16.89 -9.52 -6.19
C TYR A 295 -16.04 -8.95 -7.34
N ASP A 296 -16.58 -8.95 -8.56
CA ASP A 296 -15.87 -8.69 -9.83
C ASP A 296 -16.76 -7.99 -10.88
N ASN A 297 -17.80 -7.28 -10.44
CA ASN A 297 -18.89 -6.73 -11.26
C ASN A 297 -19.90 -7.75 -11.85
N SER A 298 -19.86 -9.03 -11.46
CA SER A 298 -20.99 -9.96 -11.65
C SER A 298 -22.00 -9.87 -10.49
N CYS A 299 -23.28 -10.19 -10.76
CA CYS A 299 -24.37 -10.27 -9.79
C CYS A 299 -24.86 -11.72 -9.72
N LEU A 300 -24.48 -12.46 -8.68
CA LEU A 300 -25.07 -13.78 -8.44
C LEU A 300 -26.49 -13.60 -7.89
N LEU A 301 -27.51 -14.22 -8.48
CA LEU A 301 -28.90 -14.18 -8.00
C LEU A 301 -29.35 -15.60 -7.61
N PHE A 302 -29.63 -15.85 -6.34
CA PHE A 302 -30.28 -17.10 -5.96
C PHE A 302 -31.79 -16.98 -6.17
N ILE A 303 -32.42 -18.01 -6.76
CA ILE A 303 -33.89 -18.11 -6.85
C ILE A 303 -34.27 -19.55 -6.53
N THR A 304 -35.04 -19.73 -5.46
CA THR A 304 -35.58 -21.03 -5.04
C THR A 304 -37.08 -21.09 -5.33
N GLY A 305 -37.55 -22.15 -5.98
CA GLY A 305 -38.94 -22.26 -6.42
C GLY A 305 -39.21 -23.50 -7.29
N LYS A 306 -40.46 -23.70 -7.71
CA LYS A 306 -40.77 -24.79 -8.65
C LYS A 306 -40.22 -24.45 -10.04
N GLN A 307 -39.68 -25.45 -10.75
CA GLN A 307 -39.02 -25.26 -12.06
C GLN A 307 -39.88 -24.48 -13.08
N GLY A 308 -41.20 -24.73 -13.14
CA GLY A 308 -42.10 -24.01 -14.04
C GLY A 308 -42.25 -22.52 -13.72
N GLU A 309 -42.20 -22.17 -12.44
CA GLU A 309 -42.34 -20.80 -11.94
C GLU A 309 -41.06 -20.00 -12.21
N ILE A 310 -39.92 -20.62 -11.94
CA ILE A 310 -38.61 -20.08 -12.27
C ILE A 310 -38.48 -19.88 -13.79
N SER A 311 -38.99 -20.84 -14.59
CA SER A 311 -39.01 -20.73 -16.05
C SER A 311 -39.84 -19.54 -16.56
N SER A 312 -40.97 -19.24 -15.92
CA SER A 312 -41.77 -18.05 -16.26
C SER A 312 -41.08 -16.73 -15.89
N PHE A 313 -40.40 -16.67 -14.74
CA PHE A 313 -39.65 -15.49 -14.31
C PHE A 313 -38.61 -15.07 -15.37
N TYR A 314 -37.90 -16.04 -15.96
CA TYR A 314 -36.88 -15.77 -16.98
C TYR A 314 -37.41 -15.14 -18.26
N LYS A 315 -38.66 -15.41 -18.65
CA LYS A 315 -39.21 -14.90 -19.92
C LYS A 315 -39.28 -13.37 -19.97
N HIS A 316 -39.18 -12.72 -18.81
CA HIS A 316 -39.27 -11.28 -18.68
C HIS A 316 -37.91 -10.59 -18.55
N ILE A 317 -36.81 -11.36 -18.43
CA ILE A 317 -35.45 -10.81 -18.43
C ILE A 317 -34.95 -10.74 -19.87
N ASN A 318 -34.88 -9.53 -20.40
CA ASN A 318 -34.30 -9.28 -21.72
C ASN A 318 -32.78 -9.10 -21.60
N GLU A 319 -32.03 -10.12 -22.03
CA GLU A 319 -30.58 -9.99 -22.25
C GLU A 319 -30.29 -8.85 -23.21
N ASN A 320 -29.20 -8.13 -22.95
CA ASN A 320 -28.75 -7.04 -23.80
C ASN A 320 -27.24 -6.85 -23.64
N LYS A 321 -26.66 -5.86 -24.31
CA LYS A 321 -25.21 -5.59 -24.27
C LYS A 321 -24.65 -5.28 -22.87
N PHE A 322 -25.51 -5.03 -21.88
CA PHE A 322 -25.15 -4.71 -20.50
C PHE A 322 -25.50 -5.83 -19.51
N LEU A 323 -26.28 -6.84 -19.92
CA LEU A 323 -26.79 -7.89 -19.03
C LEU A 323 -26.85 -9.23 -19.77
N LYS A 324 -26.13 -10.23 -19.25
CA LYS A 324 -26.15 -11.61 -19.74
C LYS A 324 -26.56 -12.56 -18.62
N LEU A 325 -27.41 -13.54 -18.93
CA LEU A 325 -27.94 -14.47 -17.94
C LEU A 325 -27.26 -15.84 -18.07
N ASN A 326 -26.49 -16.24 -17.06
CA ASN A 326 -25.86 -17.56 -17.00
C ASN A 326 -26.69 -18.46 -16.07
N LYS A 327 -27.16 -19.60 -16.60
CA LYS A 327 -28.03 -20.53 -15.87
C LYS A 327 -27.24 -21.75 -15.43
N THR A 328 -27.24 -22.03 -14.12
CA THR A 328 -26.72 -23.28 -13.56
C THR A 328 -27.79 -23.95 -12.72
N ILE A 329 -28.32 -25.07 -13.21
CA ILE A 329 -29.28 -25.89 -12.46
C ILE A 329 -28.47 -26.84 -11.58
N LEU A 330 -28.52 -26.64 -10.27
CA LEU A 330 -28.01 -27.61 -9.29
C LEU A 330 -29.18 -28.54 -8.93
N ILE A 331 -29.05 -29.83 -9.27
CA ILE A 331 -30.12 -30.83 -9.05
C ILE A 331 -30.13 -31.29 -7.60
#